data_AF-A0A972ETM4-F1
#
_entry.id   AF-A0A972ETM4-F1
#
_cell.length_a   1.000
_cell.length_b   1.000
_cell.length_c   1.000
_cell.angle_alpha   90.00
_cell.angle_beta   90.00
_cell.angle_gamma   90.00
#
_symmetry.space_group_name_H-M   'P 1'
#
loop_
_entity.id
_entity.type
_entity.pdbx_description
1 polymer ?
#
loop_
_entity_poly.entity_id
_entity_poly.type
_entity_poly.pdbx_seq_one_letter_code
_entity_poly.pdbx_strand_id
1 'polypeptide(L)'
;MATGTPINRQMVIVLKNGIIAIDWGDGLYQDIRTGDFIPVLETDYSHHILNEELDWLIKIGRVISYDKNTVQSQSLPERPQRTID
;
A
#
# COMPACT_ATOMS: atom_id res chain seq x y z
N MET A 1 19.66 -2.32 -10.31
CA MET A 1 19.19 -1.56 -9.14
C MET A 1 17.67 -1.59 -9.24
N ALA A 2 16.99 -2.37 -8.40
CA ALA A 2 15.53 -2.42 -8.44
C ALA A 2 15.02 -1.09 -7.89
N THR A 3 14.62 -0.20 -8.80
CA THR A 3 13.87 1.00 -8.45
C THR A 3 12.56 0.49 -7.86
N GLY A 4 12.27 0.83 -6.60
CA GLY A 4 11.01 0.45 -5.96
C GLY A 4 9.80 0.91 -6.78
N THR A 5 8.62 0.37 -6.46
CA THR A 5 7.38 0.84 -7.11
C THR A 5 6.94 2.14 -6.44
N PRO A 6 6.85 3.27 -7.19
CA PRO A 6 6.33 4.51 -6.65
C PRO A 6 4.80 4.42 -6.50
N ILE A 7 4.31 4.75 -5.32
CA ILE A 7 2.89 4.77 -4.99
C ILE A 7 2.54 6.17 -4.51
N ASN A 8 1.41 6.72 -4.98
CA ASN A 8 0.91 7.95 -4.42
C ASN A 8 0.50 7.71 -2.97
N ARG A 9 1.09 8.47 -2.05
CA ARG A 9 0.87 8.33 -0.61
C ARG A 9 -0.60 8.46 -0.21
N GLN A 10 -1.39 9.26 -0.93
CA GLN A 10 -2.83 9.40 -0.67
C GLN A 10 -3.61 8.10 -0.90
N MET A 11 -3.06 7.17 -1.69
CA MET A 11 -3.64 5.85 -1.94
C MET A 11 -3.33 4.87 -0.81
N VAL A 12 -2.44 5.21 0.13
CA VAL A 12 -2.06 4.31 1.21
C VAL A 12 -2.91 4.61 2.44
N ILE A 13 -3.67 3.60 2.86
CA ILE A 13 -4.63 3.67 3.96
C ILE A 13 -4.29 2.66 5.04
N VAL A 14 -4.80 2.93 6.23
CA VAL A 14 -4.70 2.09 7.41
C VAL A 14 -6.10 1.68 7.79
N LEU A 15 -6.30 0.39 7.97
CA LEU A 15 -7.56 -0.19 8.41
C LEU A 15 -7.60 -0.26 9.95
N LYS A 16 -8.79 -0.34 10.52
CA LYS A 16 -9.00 -0.40 11.98
C LYS A 16 -8.32 -1.60 12.64
N ASN A 17 -8.07 -2.68 11.89
CA ASN A 17 -7.35 -3.86 12.33
C ASN A 17 -5.81 -3.73 12.20
N GLY A 18 -5.29 -2.57 11.81
CA GLY A 18 -3.86 -2.29 11.66
C GLY A 18 -3.25 -2.76 10.34
N ILE A 19 -4.05 -3.29 9.41
CA ILE A 19 -3.59 -3.58 8.06
C ILE A 19 -3.29 -2.27 7.33
N ILE A 20 -2.15 -2.22 6.65
CA ILE A 20 -1.75 -1.11 5.79
C ILE A 20 -1.95 -1.55 4.35
N ALA A 21 -2.84 -0.87 3.64
CA ALA A 21 -3.26 -1.26 2.30
C ALA A 21 -3.13 -0.11 1.29
N ILE A 22 -2.99 -0.46 0.02
CA ILE A 22 -3.09 0.47 -1.10
C ILE A 22 -4.50 0.38 -1.66
N ASP A 23 -5.20 1.50 -1.67
CA ASP A 23 -6.44 1.70 -2.41
C ASP A 23 -6.11 2.01 -3.87
N TRP A 24 -6.33 1.04 -4.75
CA TRP A 24 -6.16 1.24 -6.19
C TRP A 24 -7.40 1.89 -6.85
N GLY A 25 -8.46 2.13 -6.07
CA GLY A 25 -9.79 2.50 -6.56
C GLY A 25 -10.61 1.30 -7.01
N ASP A 26 -11.88 1.53 -7.37
CA ASP A 26 -12.83 0.50 -7.84
C ASP A 26 -13.02 -0.67 -6.85
N GLY A 27 -12.82 -0.42 -5.55
CA GLY A 27 -12.89 -1.44 -4.51
C GLY A 27 -11.71 -2.42 -4.48
N LEU A 28 -10.62 -2.13 -5.21
CA LEU A 28 -9.43 -2.96 -5.26
C LEU A 28 -8.40 -2.50 -4.23
N TYR A 29 -8.15 -3.32 -3.22
CA TYR A 29 -7.19 -3.04 -2.16
C TYR A 29 -6.11 -4.09 -2.10
N GLN A 30 -4.88 -3.68 -1.78
CA GLN A 30 -3.74 -4.58 -1.68
C GLN A 30 -2.98 -4.36 -0.38
N ASP A 31 -2.77 -5.42 0.40
CA ASP A 31 -1.96 -5.39 1.62
C ASP A 31 -0.48 -5.13 1.26
N ILE A 32 0.14 -4.10 1.85
CA ILE A 32 1.54 -3.72 1.55
C ILE A 32 2.55 -4.74 2.09
N ARG A 33 2.21 -5.45 3.15
CA ARG A 33 3.10 -6.39 3.83
C ARG A 33 3.14 -7.74 3.11
N THR A 34 2.00 -8.23 2.65
CA THR A 34 1.92 -9.55 1.98
C THR A 34 1.88 -9.43 0.47
N GLY A 35 1.33 -8.33 -0.05
CA GLY A 35 1.05 -8.14 -1.47
C GLY A 35 -0.29 -8.72 -1.92
N ASP A 36 -1.05 -9.35 -1.02
CA ASP A 36 -2.34 -9.95 -1.35
C ASP A 36 -3.42 -8.89 -1.59
N PHE A 37 -4.36 -9.21 -2.49
CA PHE A 37 -5.58 -8.43 -2.61
C PHE A 37 -6.55 -8.80 -1.50
N ILE A 38 -7.08 -7.77 -0.85
CA ILE A 38 -7.94 -7.92 0.31
C ILE A 38 -9.28 -7.20 0.08
N PRO A 39 -10.40 -7.77 0.55
CA PRO A 39 -11.65 -7.01 0.62
C PRO A 39 -11.54 -5.97 1.73
N VAL A 40 -11.99 -4.75 1.46
CA VAL A 40 -12.07 -3.67 2.44
C VAL A 40 -13.46 -3.06 2.36
N LEU A 41 -14.15 -2.96 3.50
CA LEU A 41 -15.39 -2.19 3.60
C LEU A 41 -15.06 -0.76 4.02
N GLU A 42 -15.89 0.21 3.65
CA GLU A 42 -15.74 1.60 4.07
C GLU A 42 -15.70 1.73 5.61
N THR A 43 -16.40 0.84 6.32
CA THR A 43 -16.41 0.78 7.78
C THR A 43 -15.09 0.33 8.40
N ASP A 44 -14.21 -0.32 7.63
CA ASP A 44 -12.89 -0.77 8.09
C ASP A 44 -11.84 0.32 8.00
N TYR A 45 -12.10 1.40 7.27
CA TYR A 45 -11.17 2.53 7.15
C TYR A 45 -10.92 3.19 8.52
N SER A 46 -9.65 3.40 8.83
CA SER A 46 -9.21 4.14 10.02
C SER A 46 -8.73 5.54 9.62
N HIS A 47 -7.63 5.60 8.87
CA HIS A 47 -7.00 6.86 8.45
C HIS A 47 -6.03 6.63 7.28
N HIS A 48 -5.56 7.72 6.66
CA HIS A 48 -4.45 7.68 5.71
C HIS A 48 -3.11 7.45 6.44
N ILE A 49 -2.17 6.82 5.75
CA ILE A 49 -0.87 6.44 6.34
C ILE A 49 -0.09 7.62 6.96
N LEU A 50 0.37 7.40 8.18
CA LEU A 50 1.20 8.33 8.95
C LEU A 50 2.70 8.07 8.73
N ASN A 51 3.53 9.05 9.08
CA ASN A 51 4.99 8.92 8.99
C ASN A 51 5.53 7.82 9.89
N GLU A 52 4.94 7.60 11.07
CA GLU A 52 5.39 6.56 12.02
C GLU A 52 5.17 5.15 11.45
N GLU A 53 4.06 4.94 10.75
CA GLU A 53 3.74 3.67 10.10
C GLU A 53 4.62 3.43 8.88
N LEU A 54 4.93 4.48 8.12
CA LEU A 54 5.92 4.41 7.04
C LEU A 54 7.33 4.13 7.55
N ASP A 55 7.74 4.71 8.67
CA ASP A 55 9.01 4.41 9.33
C ASP A 55 9.08 2.94 9.78
N TRP A 56 7.97 2.42 10.30
CA TRP A 56 7.85 1.00 10.61
C TRP A 56 7.94 0.12 9.35
N LEU A 57 7.30 0.50 8.25
CA LEU A 57 7.41 -0.21 6.96
C LEU A 57 8.83 -0.20 6.38
N ILE A 58 9.62 0.85 6.63
CA ILE A 58 11.05 0.88 6.30
C ILE A 58 11.81 -0.11 7.17
N LYS A 59 11.57 -0.12 8.48
CA LYS A 59 12.23 -1.03 9.44
C LYS A 59 12.03 -2.51 9.08
N ILE A 60 10.86 -2.87 8.54
CA ILE A 60 10.55 -4.24 8.13
C ILE A 60 10.88 -4.54 6.64
N GLY A 61 11.49 -3.59 5.91
CA GLY A 61 11.92 -3.81 4.52
C GLY A 61 10.78 -3.89 3.51
N ARG A 62 9.67 -3.18 3.74
CA ARG A 62 8.56 -3.07 2.78
C ARG A 62 8.54 -1.74 2.04
N VAL A 63 9.03 -0.67 2.67
CA VAL A 63 9.23 0.64 2.07
C VAL A 63 10.73 0.96 2.03
N ILE A 64 11.21 1.51 0.92
CA ILE A 64 12.59 1.96 0.75
C ILE A 64 12.72 3.40 1.30
N SER A 65 11.80 4.27 0.91
CA SER A 65 11.76 5.68 1.28
C SER A 65 10.38 6.28 1.03
N TYR A 66 10.10 7.45 1.58
CA TYR A 66 8.87 8.19 1.30
C TYR A 66 9.09 9.70 1.38
N ASP A 67 8.20 10.46 0.73
CA ASP A 67 8.06 11.90 0.86
C ASP A 67 6.60 12.29 1.21
N LYS A 68 6.26 13.57 1.04
CA LYS A 68 4.89 14.07 1.20
C LYS A 68 3.92 13.44 0.19
N ASN A 69 4.39 13.08 -1.00
CA ASN A 69 3.54 12.61 -2.10
C ASN A 69 3.75 11.14 -2.47
N THR A 70 4.94 10.59 -2.26
CA THR A 70 5.31 9.28 -2.79
C THR A 70 5.78 8.34 -1.70
N VAL A 71 5.38 7.08 -1.80
CA VAL A 71 5.95 5.96 -1.03
C VAL A 71 6.65 5.03 -2.02
N GLN A 72 7.95 4.77 -1.82
CA GLN A 72 8.73 3.86 -2.64
C GLN A 72 8.69 2.46 -2.02
N SER A 73 7.85 1.56 -2.53
CA SER A 73 7.77 0.19 -2.00
C SER A 73 8.89 -0.69 -2.56
N GLN A 74 9.43 -1.59 -1.74
CA GLN A 74 10.55 -2.44 -2.13
C GLN A 74 10.18 -3.47 -3.21
N SER A 75 9.04 -4.15 -3.05
CA SER A 75 8.45 -5.06 -4.05
C SER A 75 6.97 -5.24 -3.71
N LEU A 76 6.07 -4.74 -4.53
CA LEU A 76 4.67 -5.17 -4.51
C LEU A 76 4.46 -6.11 -5.69
N PRO A 77 3.69 -7.20 -5.54
CA PRO A 77 3.31 -8.00 -6.70
C PRO A 77 2.52 -7.11 -7.66
N GLU A 78 2.79 -7.28 -8.95
CA GLU A 78 2.18 -6.49 -10.03
C GLU A 78 0.65 -6.55 -9.92
N ARG A 79 -0.02 -5.43 -10.19
CA ARG A 79 -1.49 -5.42 -10.26
C ARG A 79 -1.93 -6.50 -11.24
N PRO A 80 -2.94 -7.33 -10.92
CA PRO A 80 -3.47 -8.31 -11.84
C PRO A 80 -3.93 -7.55 -13.08
N GLN A 81 -3.21 -7.73 -14.18
CA GLN A 81 -3.64 -7.22 -15.46
C GLN A 81 -4.89 -8.02 -15.81
N ARG A 82 -6.03 -7.35 -16.08
CA ARG A 82 -7.13 -8.03 -16.77
C ARG A 82 -6.54 -8.55 -18.08
N THR A 83 -6.35 -9.86 -18.19
CA THR A 83 -6.24 -10.49 -19.50
C THR A 83 -7.52 -10.17 -20.25
N ILE A 84 -7.40 -9.38 -21.30
CA ILE A 84 -8.46 -9.20 -22.30
C ILE A 84 -8.66 -10.58 -22.93
N ASP A 85 -9.86 -11.14 -22.80
CA ASP A 85 -10.40 -12.18 -23.69
C ASP A 85 -11.01 -11.48 -24.92
#